data_AF-A0A7V3AMP5-F1
#
_entry.id   AF-A0A7V3AMP5-F1
#
_cell.length_a   1.000
_cell.length_b   1.000
_cell.length_c   1.000
_cell.angle_alpha   90.00
_cell.angle_beta   90.00
_cell.angle_gamma   90.00
#
_symmetry.space_group_name_H-M   'P 1'
#
loop_
_entity.id
_entity.type
_entity.pdbx_description
1 polymer ?
#
loop_
_entity_poly.entity_id
_entity_poly.type
_entity_poly.pdbx_seq_one_letter_code
_entity_poly.pdbx_strand_id
1 'polypeptide(L)'
;MIRHVQPGAGFPKDFIWGAATASYQIEGAPDADGKGESIWDRFTRTPGRVIDGHTGDIACDSYRKMEEDIRIIRDIGLDAYRFSLAWPRIIPAGTGAVNQKGIDHYSRFVDMLLEAGVRPFVTMYHWDLPQALEDRGGWRVKETSKAFGEYAAVVVKALGDRVKNWMTLNEPPCSAFAYYVGEHAP
;
A
#
# COMPACT_ATOMS: atom_id res chain seq x y z
N MET A 1 -26.67 -7.38 -26.50
CA MET A 1 -25.48 -7.36 -25.62
C MET A 1 -24.34 -8.02 -26.38
N ILE A 2 -23.41 -7.24 -26.96
CA ILE A 2 -22.30 -7.77 -27.75
C ILE A 2 -21.29 -8.37 -26.77
N ARG A 3 -21.14 -9.70 -26.75
CA ARG A 3 -20.10 -10.37 -25.96
C ARG A 3 -18.75 -10.15 -26.66
N HIS A 4 -17.78 -9.56 -25.96
CA HIS A 4 -16.43 -9.29 -26.48
C HIS A 4 -15.53 -10.54 -26.55
N VAL A 5 -16.06 -11.73 -26.25
CA VAL A 5 -15.27 -12.97 -26.15
C VAL A 5 -15.54 -13.85 -27.36
N GLN A 6 -14.48 -14.27 -28.06
CA GLN A 6 -14.60 -15.28 -29.12
C GLN A 6 -15.10 -16.61 -28.54
N PRO A 7 -16.01 -17.33 -29.21
CA PRO A 7 -16.45 -18.65 -28.77
C PRO A 7 -15.25 -19.61 -28.61
N GLY A 8 -15.02 -20.12 -27.40
CA GLY A 8 -13.95 -21.08 -27.08
C GLY A 8 -12.75 -20.51 -26.32
N ALA A 9 -12.64 -19.19 -26.14
CA ALA A 9 -11.59 -18.56 -25.34
C ALA A 9 -12.06 -18.34 -23.89
N GLY A 10 -11.96 -19.37 -23.05
CA GLY A 10 -12.18 -19.27 -21.60
C GLY A 10 -10.88 -18.99 -20.85
N PHE A 11 -10.98 -18.34 -19.69
CA PHE A 11 -9.86 -18.28 -18.75
C PHE A 11 -9.62 -19.67 -18.14
N PRO A 12 -8.38 -19.98 -17.70
CA PRO A 12 -8.12 -21.16 -16.87
C PRO A 12 -9.08 -21.23 -15.69
N LYS A 13 -9.46 -22.43 -15.27
CA LYS A 13 -10.43 -22.64 -14.16
C LYS A 13 -9.94 -22.05 -12.83
N ASP A 14 -8.63 -21.92 -12.69
CA ASP A 14 -7.91 -21.42 -11.52
C ASP A 14 -7.42 -19.97 -11.71
N PHE A 15 -7.89 -19.28 -12.75
CA PHE A 15 -7.58 -17.87 -12.94
C PHE A 15 -8.10 -17.05 -11.76
N ILE A 16 -7.25 -16.14 -11.27
CA ILE A 16 -7.54 -15.30 -10.10
C ILE A 16 -8.06 -13.95 -10.57
N TRP A 17 -9.31 -13.64 -10.26
CA TRP A 17 -9.88 -12.32 -10.45
C TRP A 17 -9.66 -11.46 -9.21
N GLY A 18 -9.15 -10.25 -9.38
CA GLY A 18 -8.92 -9.35 -8.28
C GLY A 18 -8.95 -7.88 -8.66
N ALA A 19 -8.93 -7.04 -7.63
CA ALA A 19 -8.74 -5.60 -7.73
C ALA A 19 -7.50 -5.19 -6.92
N ALA A 20 -7.00 -3.97 -7.17
CA ALA A 20 -5.79 -3.47 -6.53
C ALA A 20 -5.93 -2.03 -6.04
N THR A 21 -5.32 -1.72 -4.90
CA THR A 21 -5.20 -0.36 -4.34
C THR A 21 -3.80 -0.12 -3.75
N ALA A 22 -3.53 1.13 -3.38
CA ALA A 22 -2.35 1.54 -2.63
C ALA A 22 -2.75 2.32 -1.38
N SER A 23 -2.04 2.08 -0.28
CA SER A 23 -2.20 2.68 1.04
C SER A 23 -2.44 4.19 0.98
N TYR A 24 -1.49 4.96 0.44
CA TYR A 24 -1.61 6.42 0.39
C TYR A 24 -2.79 6.93 -0.45
N GLN A 25 -3.21 6.15 -1.46
CA GLN A 25 -4.28 6.55 -2.36
C GLN A 25 -5.68 6.36 -1.78
N ILE A 26 -5.85 5.51 -0.75
CA ILE A 26 -7.19 5.18 -0.22
C ILE A 26 -7.33 5.33 1.30
N GLU A 27 -6.26 5.17 2.08
CA GLU A 27 -6.36 5.03 3.53
C GLU A 27 -6.83 6.33 4.21
N GLY A 28 -6.20 7.45 3.88
CA GLY A 28 -6.31 8.66 4.69
C GLY A 28 -5.69 8.48 6.09
N ALA A 29 -6.15 9.31 7.02
CA ALA A 29 -5.74 9.27 8.43
C ALA A 29 -4.19 9.38 8.60
N PRO A 30 -3.59 10.48 8.11
CA PRO A 30 -2.14 10.60 7.96
C PRO A 30 -1.37 10.64 9.28
N ASP A 31 -2.05 11.03 10.38
CA ASP A 31 -1.53 11.20 11.74
C ASP A 31 -2.17 10.24 12.77
N ALA A 32 -3.10 9.38 12.33
CA ALA A 32 -3.79 8.47 13.22
C ALA A 32 -2.88 7.35 13.72
N ASP A 33 -3.05 7.01 15.00
CA ASP A 33 -2.46 5.84 15.64
C ASP A 33 -0.95 5.70 15.44
N GLY A 34 -0.25 6.84 15.44
CA GLY A 34 1.21 6.89 15.41
C GLY A 34 1.84 6.71 14.03
N LYS A 35 1.07 6.81 12.93
CA LYS A 35 1.65 6.87 11.58
C LYS A 35 2.61 8.05 11.45
N GLY A 36 3.76 7.82 10.82
CA GLY A 36 4.74 8.85 10.46
C GLY A 36 4.41 9.56 9.14
N GLU A 37 5.13 10.65 8.87
CA GLU A 37 5.08 11.36 7.59
C GLU A 37 5.70 10.50 6.47
N SER A 38 5.03 10.42 5.32
CA SER A 38 5.57 9.87 4.07
C SER A 38 6.08 10.98 3.14
N ILE A 39 6.85 10.61 2.12
CA ILE A 39 7.24 11.57 1.07
C ILE A 39 6.06 12.20 0.35
N TRP A 40 4.95 11.47 0.21
CA TRP A 40 3.73 11.99 -0.40
C TRP A 40 2.97 12.95 0.51
N ASP A 41 3.03 12.75 1.83
CA ASP A 41 2.48 13.70 2.81
C ASP A 41 3.13 15.09 2.65
N ARG A 42 4.45 15.14 2.46
CA ARG A 42 5.18 16.39 2.24
C ARG A 42 4.98 16.95 0.84
N PHE A 43 5.05 16.10 -0.17
CA PHE A 43 4.95 16.49 -1.57
C PHE A 43 3.59 17.12 -1.90
N THR A 44 2.49 16.50 -1.49
CA THR A 44 1.12 16.99 -1.75
C THR A 44 0.82 18.32 -1.07
N ARG A 45 1.47 18.61 0.07
CA ARG A 45 1.37 19.89 0.79
C ARG A 45 2.25 21.00 0.20
N THR A 46 3.07 20.70 -0.81
CA THR A 46 3.88 21.69 -1.50
C THR A 46 3.06 22.33 -2.64
N PRO A 47 2.88 23.67 -2.65
CA PRO A 47 2.07 24.34 -3.68
C PRO A 47 2.52 24.00 -5.11
N GLY A 48 1.55 23.69 -5.98
CA GLY A 48 1.78 23.42 -7.40
C GLY A 48 2.28 22.01 -7.73
N ARG A 49 2.47 21.13 -6.74
CA ARG A 49 2.88 19.73 -6.98
C ARG A 49 1.73 18.80 -7.37
N VAL A 50 0.52 19.11 -6.92
CA VAL A 50 -0.68 18.32 -7.19
C VAL A 50 -1.78 19.24 -7.68
N ILE A 51 -2.55 18.76 -8.65
CA ILE A 51 -3.69 19.49 -9.21
C ILE A 51 -4.64 19.92 -8.08
N ASP A 52 -5.09 21.17 -8.14
CA ASP A 52 -6.00 21.80 -7.18
C ASP A 52 -5.57 21.71 -5.70
N GLY A 53 -4.29 21.38 -5.43
CA GLY A 53 -3.76 21.24 -4.08
C GLY A 53 -4.33 20.06 -3.29
N HIS A 54 -4.82 19.03 -3.98
CA HIS A 54 -5.34 17.82 -3.32
C HIS A 54 -4.27 17.09 -2.51
N THR A 55 -4.69 16.48 -1.40
CA THR A 55 -3.82 15.68 -0.51
C THR A 55 -4.42 14.29 -0.26
N GLY A 56 -3.60 13.38 0.27
CA GLY A 56 -4.04 12.05 0.72
C GLY A 56 -4.62 12.02 2.13
N ASP A 57 -4.95 13.17 2.74
CA ASP A 57 -5.29 13.24 4.18
C ASP A 57 -6.60 12.52 4.52
N ILE A 58 -7.56 12.59 3.60
CA ILE A 58 -8.83 11.85 3.70
C ILE A 58 -8.84 10.70 2.70
N ALA A 59 -8.48 10.97 1.43
CA ALA A 59 -8.55 10.00 0.34
C ALA A 59 -9.95 9.34 0.27
N CYS A 60 -10.03 8.01 0.38
CA CYS A 60 -11.30 7.29 0.47
C CYS A 60 -11.75 7.03 1.92
N ASP A 61 -10.94 7.43 2.91
CA ASP A 61 -11.08 7.14 4.34
C ASP A 61 -11.14 5.63 4.65
N SER A 62 -10.48 4.82 3.82
CA SER A 62 -10.44 3.35 3.96
C SER A 62 -9.89 2.92 5.32
N TYR A 63 -9.02 3.74 5.95
CA TYR A 63 -8.51 3.48 7.29
C TYR A 63 -9.64 3.30 8.32
N ARG A 64 -10.72 4.08 8.20
CA ARG A 64 -11.89 4.05 9.07
C ARG A 64 -13.04 3.22 8.48
N LYS A 65 -13.09 3.07 7.16
CA LYS A 65 -14.16 2.39 6.41
C LYS A 65 -13.83 0.96 5.97
N MET A 66 -12.83 0.35 6.60
CA MET A 66 -12.38 -1.01 6.27
C MET A 66 -13.52 -2.04 6.15
N GLU A 67 -14.49 -2.04 7.06
CA GLU A 67 -15.64 -2.96 7.03
C GLU A 67 -16.52 -2.77 5.78
N GLU A 68 -16.69 -1.51 5.36
CA GLU A 68 -17.43 -1.18 4.14
C GLU A 68 -16.68 -1.64 2.89
N ASP A 69 -15.37 -1.40 2.83
CA ASP A 69 -14.53 -1.83 1.70
C ASP A 69 -14.53 -3.36 1.57
N ILE A 70 -14.39 -4.10 2.68
CA ILE A 70 -14.42 -5.57 2.67
C ILE A 70 -15.76 -6.09 2.17
N ARG A 71 -16.87 -5.48 2.59
CA ARG A 71 -18.21 -5.82 2.10
C ARG A 71 -18.30 -5.62 0.58
N ILE A 72 -17.81 -4.50 0.05
CA ILE A 72 -17.80 -4.22 -1.38
C ILE A 72 -16.94 -5.23 -2.15
N ILE A 73 -15.73 -5.51 -1.66
CA ILE A 73 -14.80 -6.49 -2.24
C ILE A 73 -15.45 -7.87 -2.36
N ARG A 74 -16.14 -8.31 -1.30
CA ARG A 74 -16.89 -9.57 -1.29
C ARG A 74 -18.07 -9.55 -2.27
N ASP A 75 -18.86 -8.49 -2.26
CA ASP A 75 -20.09 -8.39 -3.04
C ASP A 75 -19.81 -8.30 -4.55
N ILE A 76 -18.64 -7.79 -4.95
CA ILE A 76 -18.15 -7.83 -6.35
C ILE A 76 -17.72 -9.26 -6.76
N GLY A 77 -17.45 -10.15 -5.81
CA GLY A 77 -17.07 -11.54 -6.06
C GLY A 77 -15.60 -11.72 -6.46
N LEU A 78 -14.69 -10.96 -5.86
CA LEU A 78 -13.25 -11.07 -6.12
C LEU A 78 -12.64 -12.31 -5.46
N ASP A 79 -11.74 -13.00 -6.18
CA ASP A 79 -10.96 -14.12 -5.62
C ASP A 79 -9.76 -13.64 -4.78
N ALA A 80 -9.29 -12.43 -5.07
CA ALA A 80 -8.13 -11.83 -4.44
C ALA A 80 -8.25 -10.31 -4.37
N TYR A 81 -7.62 -9.72 -3.36
CA TYR A 81 -7.47 -8.28 -3.24
C TYR A 81 -6.01 -7.92 -3.03
N ARG A 82 -5.49 -7.09 -3.92
CA ARG A 82 -4.13 -6.57 -3.83
C ARG A 82 -4.14 -5.21 -3.14
N PHE A 83 -3.33 -5.05 -2.11
CA PHE A 83 -3.18 -3.78 -1.39
C PHE A 83 -1.73 -3.57 -0.99
N SER A 84 -1.34 -2.33 -0.70
CA SER A 84 -0.04 -2.04 -0.10
C SER A 84 -0.14 -1.70 1.38
N LEU A 85 0.96 -1.93 2.09
CA LEU A 85 1.14 -1.47 3.45
C LEU A 85 1.86 -0.12 3.42
N ALA A 86 1.43 0.83 4.23
CA ALA A 86 2.17 2.05 4.47
C ALA A 86 3.34 1.77 5.40
N TRP A 87 4.56 1.77 4.85
CA TRP A 87 5.78 1.71 5.64
C TRP A 87 5.78 2.73 6.81
N PRO A 88 5.43 4.02 6.63
CA PRO A 88 5.40 4.98 7.74
C PRO A 88 4.32 4.68 8.77
N ARG A 89 3.32 3.84 8.48
CA ARG A 89 2.36 3.37 9.48
C ARG A 89 2.94 2.24 10.33
N ILE A 90 3.81 1.41 9.77
CA ILE A 90 4.45 0.27 10.47
C ILE A 90 5.72 0.69 11.22
N ILE A 91 6.59 1.47 10.58
CA ILE A 91 7.82 2.00 11.17
C ILE A 91 7.85 3.51 10.89
N PRO A 92 7.33 4.35 11.79
CA PRO A 92 7.13 5.78 11.54
C PRO A 92 8.40 6.56 11.18
N ALA A 93 9.54 6.21 11.81
CA ALA A 93 10.84 6.81 11.50
C ALA A 93 11.58 6.10 10.34
N GLY A 94 10.91 5.15 9.68
CA GLY A 94 11.44 4.26 8.64
C GLY A 94 12.35 3.13 9.13
N THR A 95 13.01 3.31 10.28
CA THR A 95 13.77 2.28 11.00
C THR A 95 13.45 2.30 12.50
N GLY A 96 13.83 1.24 13.21
CA GLY A 96 13.72 1.19 14.68
C GLY A 96 12.34 0.78 15.18
N ALA A 97 11.70 1.64 15.98
CA ALA A 97 10.51 1.29 16.73
C ALA A 97 9.33 0.95 15.79
N VAL A 98 8.76 -0.25 15.99
CA VAL A 98 7.57 -0.71 15.28
C VAL A 98 6.33 -0.12 15.95
N ASN A 99 5.44 0.44 15.15
CA ASN A 99 4.14 0.89 15.59
C ASN A 99 3.15 -0.28 15.55
N GLN A 100 2.87 -0.86 16.72
CA GLN A 100 1.99 -2.02 16.83
C GLN A 100 0.57 -1.73 16.34
N LYS A 101 0.04 -0.52 16.55
CA LYS A 101 -1.30 -0.16 16.05
C LYS A 101 -1.38 -0.18 14.51
N GLY A 102 -0.28 0.15 13.84
CA GLY A 102 -0.16 0.01 12.39
C GLY A 102 -0.20 -1.45 11.95
N ILE A 103 0.52 -2.33 12.65
CA ILE A 103 0.47 -3.78 12.42
C ILE A 103 -0.95 -4.32 12.66
N ASP A 104 -1.60 -3.93 13.75
CA ASP A 104 -2.94 -4.39 14.12
C ASP A 104 -4.00 -3.97 13.09
N HIS A 105 -3.85 -2.78 12.50
CA HIS A 105 -4.69 -2.33 11.40
C HIS A 105 -4.63 -3.30 10.20
N TYR A 106 -3.43 -3.60 9.70
CA TYR A 106 -3.29 -4.51 8.56
C TYR A 106 -3.57 -5.97 8.92
N SER A 107 -3.28 -6.41 10.15
CA SER A 107 -3.64 -7.75 10.61
C SER A 107 -5.16 -7.95 10.57
N ARG A 108 -5.94 -6.99 11.09
CA ARG A 108 -7.41 -7.03 11.00
C ARG A 108 -7.90 -7.01 9.56
N PHE A 109 -7.29 -6.20 8.68
CA PHE A 109 -7.67 -6.18 7.27
C PHE A 109 -7.45 -7.54 6.59
N VAL A 110 -6.31 -8.19 6.88
CA VAL A 110 -6.02 -9.54 6.40
C VAL A 110 -7.02 -10.55 6.93
N ASP A 111 -7.37 -10.49 8.22
CA ASP A 111 -8.38 -11.37 8.82
C ASP A 111 -9.74 -11.22 8.12
N MET A 112 -10.20 -9.97 7.95
CA MET A 112 -11.48 -9.68 7.30
C MET A 112 -11.52 -10.11 5.82
N LEU A 113 -10.41 -9.97 5.08
CA LEU A 113 -10.31 -10.49 3.72
C LEU A 113 -10.47 -12.02 3.69
N LEU A 114 -9.75 -12.72 4.57
CA LEU A 114 -9.78 -14.17 4.64
C LEU A 114 -11.15 -14.69 5.10
N GLU A 115 -11.78 -14.05 6.07
CA GLU A 115 -13.16 -14.33 6.51
C GLU A 115 -14.17 -14.13 5.39
N ALA A 116 -13.94 -13.16 4.50
CA ALA A 116 -14.72 -12.93 3.30
C ALA A 116 -14.41 -13.91 2.15
N GLY A 117 -13.45 -14.83 2.32
CA GLY A 117 -13.02 -15.78 1.28
C GLY A 117 -12.11 -15.16 0.21
N VAL A 118 -11.53 -13.98 0.48
CA VAL A 118 -10.71 -13.22 -0.47
C VAL A 118 -9.24 -13.33 -0.13
N ARG A 119 -8.42 -13.70 -1.11
CA ARG A 119 -6.98 -13.90 -0.89
C ARG A 119 -6.23 -12.56 -0.80
N PRO A 120 -5.42 -12.33 0.27
CA PRO A 120 -4.60 -11.13 0.35
C PRO A 120 -3.36 -11.22 -0.55
N PHE A 121 -3.15 -10.18 -1.37
CA PHE A 121 -1.95 -9.97 -2.19
C PHE A 121 -1.26 -8.69 -1.70
N VAL A 122 -0.17 -8.82 -0.95
CA VAL A 122 0.41 -7.69 -0.23
C VAL A 122 1.60 -7.11 -0.97
N THR A 123 1.54 -5.80 -1.23
CA THR A 123 2.66 -4.99 -1.73
C THR A 123 3.35 -4.30 -0.56
N MET A 124 4.65 -4.53 -0.38
CA MET A 124 5.39 -3.97 0.75
C MET A 124 5.71 -2.48 0.56
N TYR A 125 6.06 -2.07 -0.66
CA TYR A 125 6.35 -0.67 -0.99
C TYR A 125 5.55 -0.19 -2.20
N HIS A 126 4.76 0.85 -1.99
CA HIS A 126 3.99 1.52 -3.04
C HIS A 126 4.15 3.05 -2.92
N TRP A 127 5.42 3.47 -2.98
CA TRP A 127 5.88 4.84 -3.14
C TRP A 127 5.75 5.76 -1.91
N ASP A 128 5.21 5.28 -0.80
CA ASP A 128 5.03 6.02 0.44
C ASP A 128 6.21 5.87 1.41
N LEU A 129 7.43 6.17 0.91
CA LEU A 129 8.64 6.11 1.73
C LEU A 129 8.48 7.01 2.98
N PRO A 130 8.82 6.55 4.19
CA PRO A 130 8.88 7.41 5.36
C PRO A 130 9.78 8.62 5.10
N GLN A 131 9.26 9.82 5.35
CA GLN A 131 9.98 11.06 5.05
C GLN A 131 11.30 11.15 5.82
N ALA A 132 11.37 10.56 7.03
CA ALA A 132 12.63 10.45 7.79
C ALA A 132 13.74 9.67 7.07
N LEU A 133 13.41 8.77 6.12
CA LEU A 133 14.39 8.13 5.25
C LEU A 133 14.77 9.03 4.07
N GLU A 134 13.82 9.73 3.47
CA GLU A 134 14.10 10.70 2.41
C GLU A 134 14.99 11.84 2.90
N ASP A 135 14.77 12.35 4.11
CA ASP A 135 15.59 13.38 4.75
C ASP A 135 17.07 12.94 4.91
N ARG A 136 17.34 11.63 4.83
CA ARG A 136 18.69 11.03 4.85
C ARG A 136 19.18 10.60 3.46
N GLY A 137 18.46 10.94 2.39
CA GLY A 137 18.82 10.67 1.00
C GLY A 137 17.90 9.70 0.26
N GLY A 138 16.96 9.05 0.96
CA GLY A 138 15.93 8.19 0.36
C GLY A 138 16.51 7.05 -0.48
N TRP A 139 15.92 6.76 -1.63
CA TRP A 139 16.39 5.66 -2.50
C TRP A 139 17.76 5.89 -3.14
N ARG A 140 18.35 7.09 -3.00
CA ARG A 140 19.69 7.40 -3.52
C ARG A 140 20.80 6.86 -2.63
N VAL A 141 20.48 6.44 -1.40
CA VAL A 141 21.46 5.90 -0.44
C VAL A 141 21.19 4.43 -0.14
N LYS A 142 22.26 3.65 0.05
CA LYS A 142 22.19 2.19 0.21
C LYS A 142 21.44 1.79 1.48
N GLU A 143 21.51 2.63 2.50
CA GLU A 143 20.89 2.47 3.82
C GLU A 143 19.39 2.23 3.71
N THR A 144 18.72 2.84 2.73
CA THR A 144 17.28 2.67 2.50
C THR A 144 16.92 1.24 2.07
N SER A 145 17.78 0.56 1.31
CA SER A 145 17.54 -0.85 0.95
C SER A 145 17.70 -1.78 2.17
N LYS A 146 18.60 -1.45 3.10
CA LYS A 146 18.73 -2.19 4.38
C LYS A 146 17.51 -1.94 5.28
N ALA A 147 17.08 -0.68 5.40
CA ALA A 147 15.88 -0.31 6.14
C ALA A 147 14.64 -1.02 5.58
N PHE A 148 14.53 -1.13 4.26
CA PHE A 148 13.46 -1.88 3.62
C PHE A 148 13.48 -3.36 4.00
N GLY A 149 14.67 -3.99 4.08
CA GLY A 149 14.82 -5.36 4.55
C GLY A 149 14.36 -5.56 6.01
N GLU A 150 14.68 -4.62 6.91
CA GLU A 150 14.22 -4.64 8.30
C GLU A 150 12.69 -4.51 8.40
N TYR A 151 12.12 -3.57 7.62
CA TYR A 151 10.68 -3.39 7.50
C TYR A 151 9.98 -4.64 6.96
N ALA A 152 10.51 -5.23 5.88
CA ALA A 152 9.97 -6.46 5.30
C ALA A 152 9.99 -7.62 6.31
N ALA A 153 11.05 -7.73 7.12
CA ALA A 153 11.13 -8.75 8.17
C ALA A 153 10.05 -8.57 9.26
N VAL A 154 9.78 -7.33 9.69
CA VAL A 154 8.71 -7.02 10.64
C VAL A 154 7.35 -7.42 10.07
N VAL A 155 7.07 -7.02 8.82
CA VAL A 155 5.80 -7.30 8.14
C VAL A 155 5.58 -8.81 7.96
N VAL A 156 6.59 -9.53 7.46
CA VAL A 156 6.49 -10.99 7.24
C VAL A 156 6.34 -11.73 8.57
N LYS A 157 7.02 -11.28 9.63
CA LYS A 157 6.83 -11.86 10.97
C LYS A 157 5.40 -11.70 11.48
N ALA A 158 4.76 -10.56 11.20
CA ALA A 158 3.43 -10.26 11.70
C ALA A 158 2.28 -10.88 10.88
N LEU A 159 2.45 -10.99 9.56
CA LEU A 159 1.37 -11.36 8.64
C LEU A 159 1.65 -12.63 7.83
N GLY A 160 2.88 -13.16 7.85
CA GLY A 160 3.31 -14.29 7.00
C GLY A 160 2.68 -15.64 7.35
N ASP A 161 2.07 -15.76 8.52
CA ASP A 161 1.22 -16.90 8.89
C ASP A 161 0.00 -17.01 7.96
N ARG A 162 -0.57 -15.87 7.54
CA ARG A 162 -1.79 -15.77 6.72
C ARG A 162 -1.55 -15.32 5.27
N VAL A 163 -0.64 -14.38 5.05
CA VAL A 163 -0.32 -13.82 3.72
C VAL A 163 0.73 -14.66 3.01
N LYS A 164 0.41 -15.14 1.80
CA LYS A 164 1.30 -16.00 0.98
C LYS A 164 1.76 -15.34 -0.33
N ASN A 165 1.08 -14.27 -0.77
CA ASN A 165 1.39 -13.58 -2.01
C ASN A 165 1.99 -12.20 -1.70
N TRP A 166 3.28 -12.05 -2.01
CA TRP A 166 4.06 -10.87 -1.66
C TRP A 166 4.64 -10.21 -2.90
N MET A 167 4.47 -8.89 -2.99
CA MET A 167 5.13 -8.02 -3.96
C MET A 167 6.04 -7.08 -3.19
N THR A 168 7.32 -7.02 -3.55
CA THR A 168 8.29 -6.18 -2.83
C THR A 168 8.05 -4.71 -3.14
N LEU A 169 8.28 -4.29 -4.38
CA LEU A 169 8.12 -2.92 -4.85
C LEU A 169 7.11 -2.85 -5.99
N ASN A 170 6.15 -1.93 -5.92
CA ASN A 170 5.33 -1.57 -7.06
C ASN A 170 6.08 -0.63 -8.01
N GLU A 171 6.10 -0.94 -9.30
CA GLU A 171 6.62 -0.09 -10.37
C GLU A 171 7.94 0.65 -10.01
N PRO A 172 9.03 -0.08 -9.72
CA PRO A 172 10.33 0.52 -9.40
C PRO A 172 10.79 1.60 -10.39
N PRO A 173 10.59 1.46 -11.73
CA PRO A 173 10.93 2.51 -12.67
C PRO A 173 10.29 3.85 -12.32
N CYS A 174 8.99 3.90 -12.01
CA CYS A 174 8.29 5.15 -11.68
C CYS A 174 8.88 5.81 -10.43
N SER A 175 9.10 5.04 -9.37
CA SER A 175 9.72 5.55 -8.14
C SER A 175 11.17 6.03 -8.33
N ALA A 176 11.90 5.44 -9.29
CA ALA A 176 13.24 5.89 -9.65
C ALA A 176 13.20 7.17 -10.51
N PHE A 177 12.29 7.22 -11.50
CA PHE A 177 12.10 8.38 -12.38
C PHE A 177 11.61 9.61 -11.62
N ALA A 178 10.93 9.45 -10.48
CA ALA A 178 10.52 10.53 -9.60
C ALA A 178 11.70 11.44 -9.20
N TYR A 179 12.85 10.85 -8.84
CA TYR A 179 14.07 11.59 -8.50
C TYR A 179 14.71 12.34 -9.67
N TYR A 180 14.30 12.06 -10.90
CA TYR A 180 14.80 12.70 -12.11
C TYR A 180 13.86 13.78 -12.64
N VAL A 181 12.57 13.46 -12.75
CA VAL A 181 11.55 14.33 -13.37
C VAL A 181 10.92 15.28 -12.35
N GLY A 182 10.75 14.83 -11.09
CA GLY A 182 10.10 15.63 -10.03
C GLY A 182 8.58 15.76 -10.16
N GLU A 183 7.93 14.95 -11.01
CA GLU A 183 6.46 14.88 -11.13
C GLU A 183 5.81 14.03 -10.02
N HIS A 184 6.58 13.14 -9.39
CA HIS A 184 6.19 12.38 -8.22
C HIS A 184 7.12 12.69 -7.05
N ALA A 185 6.67 12.40 -5.83
CA ALA A 185 7.49 12.52 -4.63
C ALA A 185 8.81 11.73 -4.76
N PRO A 186 9.92 12.22 -4.19
CA PRO A 186 10.01 13.32 -3.23
C PRO A 186 10.04 14.74 -3.82
#